data_AF-A0A0A9GBN6-F1
#
_entry.id   AF-A0A0A9GBN6-F1
#
_cell.length_a   1.000
_cell.length_b   1.000
_cell.length_c   1.000
_cell.angle_alpha   90.00
_cell.angle_beta   90.00
_cell.angle_gamma   90.00
#
_symmetry.space_group_name_H-M   'P 1'
#
loop_
_entity.id
_entity.type
_entity.pdbx_description
1 polymer ?
#
loop_
_entity_poly.entity_id
_entity_poly.type
_entity_poly.pdbx_seq_one_letter_code
_entity_poly.pdbx_strand_id
1 'polypeptide(L)'
;MYQCHYSYNACGLGSDGTDRLVNQVQEIQHRKTSRTGGPSLFGAKITGGGSGGSVCVIGKNCLRSSEEIFEIQRRYKAATGYLPIVFEGSSPGAGKFGYLKIRRRSM
;
A
#
# COMPACT_ATOMS: atom_id res chain seq x y z
N MET A 1 1.34 -7.86 5.53
CA MET A 1 0.28 -7.09 4.83
C MET A 1 -0.68 -7.99 4.07
N TYR A 2 -0.23 -8.90 3.20
CA TYR A 2 -1.12 -9.79 2.44
C TYR A 2 -2.09 -10.61 3.30
N GLN A 3 -1.60 -11.21 4.39
CA GLN A 3 -2.47 -11.93 5.35
C GLN A 3 -3.58 -11.05 5.94
N CYS A 4 -3.28 -9.77 6.22
CA CYS A 4 -4.31 -8.83 6.67
C CYS A 4 -5.35 -8.58 5.57
N HIS A 5 -4.93 -8.46 4.31
CA HIS A 5 -5.86 -8.32 3.19
C HIS A 5 -6.79 -9.54 3.06
N TYR A 6 -6.23 -10.75 3.15
CA TYR A 6 -7.04 -11.98 3.13
C TYR A 6 -8.06 -12.03 4.27
N SER A 7 -7.71 -11.54 5.47
CA SER A 7 -8.67 -11.43 6.58
C SER A 7 -9.79 -10.44 6.29
N TYR A 8 -9.52 -9.31 5.63
CA TYR A 8 -10.58 -8.38 5.19
C TYR A 8 -11.51 -9.04 4.17
N ASN A 9 -10.95 -9.80 3.21
CA ASN A 9 -11.74 -10.52 2.21
C ASN A 9 -12.61 -11.59 2.87
N ALA A 10 -12.08 -12.33 3.84
CA ALA A 10 -12.83 -13.32 4.63
C ALA A 10 -14.00 -12.70 5.42
N CYS A 11 -13.87 -11.43 5.83
CA CYS A 11 -14.95 -10.66 6.46
C CYS A 11 -15.95 -10.03 5.46
N GLY A 12 -15.85 -10.33 4.17
CA GLY A 12 -16.70 -9.73 3.14
C GLY A 12 -16.40 -8.27 2.84
N LEU A 13 -15.23 -7.76 3.27
CA LEU A 13 -14.79 -6.38 3.04
C LEU A 13 -13.87 -6.23 1.81
N GLY A 14 -13.68 -7.30 1.05
CA GLY A 14 -12.86 -7.33 -0.17
C GLY A 14 -13.54 -6.70 -1.37
N SER A 15 -12.82 -6.62 -2.48
CA SER A 15 -13.37 -6.26 -3.79
C SER A 15 -12.43 -6.70 -4.91
N ASP A 16 -12.97 -7.04 -6.08
CA ASP A 16 -12.16 -7.45 -7.24
C ASP A 16 -11.08 -6.42 -7.60
N GLY A 17 -11.38 -5.13 -7.45
CA GLY A 17 -10.44 -4.04 -7.71
C GLY A 17 -9.26 -4.03 -6.74
N THR A 18 -9.54 -4.09 -5.44
CA THR A 18 -8.47 -4.11 -4.42
C THR A 18 -7.66 -5.39 -4.48
N ASP A 19 -8.31 -6.53 -4.73
CA ASP A 19 -7.68 -7.84 -4.82
C ASP A 19 -6.73 -7.88 -6.02
N ARG A 20 -7.14 -7.34 -7.17
CA ARG A 20 -6.29 -7.22 -8.36
C ARG A 20 -5.03 -6.39 -8.09
N LEU A 21 -5.16 -5.25 -7.42
CA LEU A 21 -4.00 -4.41 -7.07
C LEU A 21 -3.05 -5.14 -6.12
N VAL A 22 -3.57 -5.80 -5.08
CA VAL A 22 -2.75 -6.56 -4.12
C VAL A 22 -2.03 -7.73 -4.81
N ASN A 23 -2.72 -8.45 -5.69
CA ASN A 23 -2.14 -9.54 -6.48
C ASN A 23 -1.03 -9.03 -7.41
N GLN A 24 -1.21 -7.89 -8.07
CA GLN A 24 -0.17 -7.29 -8.93
C GLN A 24 1.08 -6.87 -8.14
N VAL A 25 0.92 -6.33 -6.92
CA VAL A 25 2.07 -6.06 -6.04
C VAL A 25 2.79 -7.35 -5.67
N GLN A 26 2.03 -8.39 -5.32
CA GLN A 26 2.59 -9.68 -4.97
C GLN A 26 3.33 -10.30 -6.16
N GLU A 27 2.79 -10.24 -7.37
CA GLU A 27 3.46 -10.68 -8.60
C GLU A 27 4.79 -9.95 -8.81
N ILE A 28 4.80 -8.61 -8.71
CA ILE A 28 6.02 -7.81 -8.89
C ILE A 28 7.06 -8.13 -7.83
N GLN A 29 6.65 -8.27 -6.56
CA GLN A 29 7.56 -8.67 -5.47
C GLN A 29 8.25 -10.01 -5.75
N HIS A 30 7.55 -10.98 -6.33
CA HIS A 30 8.09 -12.31 -6.62
C HIS A 30 8.81 -12.41 -7.98
N ARG A 31 8.89 -11.33 -8.76
CA ARG A 31 9.68 -11.34 -9.99
C ARG A 31 11.15 -11.59 -9.67
N LYS A 32 11.71 -12.63 -10.29
CA LYS A 32 13.16 -12.85 -10.30
C LYS A 32 13.80 -11.68 -11.05
N THR A 33 14.42 -10.75 -10.35
CA THR A 33 15.27 -9.76 -11.00
C THR A 33 16.65 -10.36 -11.21
N SER A 34 17.09 -10.39 -12.47
CA SER A 34 18.47 -10.74 -12.85
C SER A 34 19.52 -9.80 -12.25
N ARG A 35 19.11 -8.67 -11.67
CA ARG A 35 19.95 -7.71 -10.95
C ARG A 35 20.03 -8.11 -9.48
N THR A 36 21.24 -8.01 -8.94
CA THR A 36 21.75 -8.40 -7.60
C THR A 36 21.01 -7.84 -6.37
N GLY A 37 19.82 -7.26 -6.52
CA GLY A 37 19.02 -6.71 -5.42
C GLY A 37 17.71 -7.45 -5.26
N GLY A 38 17.42 -7.89 -4.03
CA GLY A 38 16.11 -8.42 -3.64
C GLY A 38 14.95 -7.43 -3.89
N PRO A 39 13.71 -7.81 -3.56
CA PRO A 39 12.52 -7.04 -3.92
C PRO A 39 12.55 -5.60 -3.38
N SER A 40 11.91 -4.68 -4.11
CA SER A 40 11.66 -3.29 -3.70
C SER A 40 10.31 -3.13 -3.02
N LEU A 41 9.28 -3.87 -3.43
CA LEU A 41 7.98 -3.93 -2.76
C LEU A 41 7.93 -5.17 -1.84
N PHE A 42 7.32 -5.03 -0.66
CA PHE A 42 7.29 -6.09 0.35
C PHE A 42 5.89 -6.55 0.74
N GLY A 43 4.85 -5.77 0.41
CA GLY A 43 3.50 -6.09 0.81
C GLY A 43 2.47 -5.08 0.35
N ALA A 44 1.22 -5.54 0.22
CA ALA A 44 0.07 -4.69 0.01
C ALA A 44 -1.15 -5.17 0.79
N LYS A 45 -2.07 -4.26 1.11
CA LYS A 45 -3.39 -4.56 1.66
C LYS A 45 -4.37 -3.42 1.44
N ILE A 46 -5.66 -3.73 1.50
CA ILE A 46 -6.72 -2.71 1.60
C ILE A 46 -6.54 -1.82 2.85
N THR A 47 -6.86 -0.53 2.71
CA THR A 47 -6.85 0.45 3.80
C THR A 47 -8.13 1.28 3.79
N GLY A 48 -8.73 1.49 4.97
CA GLY A 48 -10.06 2.07 5.12
C GLY A 48 -11.14 1.02 5.43
N GLY A 49 -12.40 1.33 5.09
CA GLY A 49 -13.58 0.56 5.47
C GLY A 49 -13.83 -0.73 4.67
N GLY A 50 -13.26 -0.87 3.46
CA GLY A 50 -13.49 -2.05 2.61
C GLY A 50 -14.35 -1.77 1.39
N SER A 51 -14.72 -2.85 0.67
CA SER A 51 -15.61 -2.84 -0.51
C SER A 51 -15.12 -1.97 -1.68
N GLY A 52 -13.81 -1.83 -1.81
CA GLY A 52 -13.15 -0.96 -2.79
C GLY A 52 -12.22 0.05 -2.13
N GLY A 53 -12.03 1.19 -2.79
CA GLY A 53 -11.20 2.29 -2.28
C GLY A 53 -9.70 2.07 -2.52
N SER A 54 -8.92 2.15 -1.46
CA SER A 54 -7.45 2.29 -1.56
C SER A 54 -6.70 1.05 -1.07
N VAL A 55 -5.60 0.74 -1.76
CA VAL A 55 -4.61 -0.25 -1.35
C VAL A 55 -3.37 0.47 -0.86
N CYS A 56 -2.91 0.13 0.34
CA CYS A 56 -1.62 0.54 0.87
C CYS A 56 -0.56 -0.46 0.41
N VAL A 57 0.55 0.04 -0.13
CA VAL A 57 1.72 -0.76 -0.55
C VAL A 57 2.91 -0.31 0.29
N ILE A 58 3.71 -1.27 0.76
CA ILE A 58 4.97 -1.01 1.46
C ILE A 58 6.15 -1.45 0.60
N GLY A 59 7.19 -0.61 0.54
CA GLY A 59 8.39 -0.86 -0.23
C GLY A 59 9.55 0.02 0.22
N LYS A 60 10.70 -0.16 -0.42
CA LYS A 60 11.89 0.69 -0.24
C LYS A 60 11.59 2.10 -0.74
N ASN A 61 12.13 3.11 -0.07
CA ASN A 61 12.15 4.48 -0.59
C ASN A 61 13.26 4.60 -1.66
N CYS A 62 12.98 4.13 -2.87
CA CYS A 62 13.90 4.22 -4.00
C CYS A 62 13.14 4.28 -5.33
N LEU A 63 13.82 4.78 -6.37
CA LEU A 63 13.26 4.97 -7.71
C LEU A 63 12.61 3.69 -8.27
N ARG A 64 13.24 2.53 -8.05
CA ARG A 64 12.73 1.23 -8.50
C ARG A 64 11.33 0.93 -7.93
N SER A 65 11.08 1.25 -6.66
CA SER A 65 9.75 1.07 -6.07
C SER A 65 8.71 1.95 -6.76
N SER A 66 9.05 3.22 -7.05
CA SER A 66 8.16 4.14 -7.76
C SER A 66 7.86 3.64 -9.19
N GLU A 67 8.86 3.15 -9.92
CA GLU A 67 8.70 2.55 -11.24
C GLU A 67 7.77 1.32 -11.22
N GLU A 68 7.94 0.44 -10.22
CA GLU A 68 7.11 -0.74 -9.99
C GLU A 68 5.65 -0.35 -9.65
N ILE A 69 5.44 0.69 -8.85
CA ILE A 69 4.09 1.26 -8.58
C ILE A 69 3.44 1.79 -9.85
N PHE A 70 4.17 2.53 -10.69
CA PHE A 70 3.62 3.00 -11.97
C PHE A 70 3.35 1.87 -12.95
N GLU A 71 4.12 0.77 -12.91
CA GLU A 71 3.80 -0.43 -13.68
C GLU A 71 2.46 -1.03 -13.25
N ILE A 72 2.22 -1.17 -11.93
CA ILE A 72 0.94 -1.65 -11.38
C ILE A 72 -0.21 -0.75 -11.83
N GLN A 73 -0.04 0.57 -11.72
CA GLN A 73 -1.03 1.56 -12.14
C GLN A 73 -1.42 1.40 -13.63
N ARG A 74 -0.42 1.21 -14.51
CA ARG A 74 -0.65 0.95 -15.94
C ARG A 74 -1.33 -0.39 -16.20
N ARG A 75 -0.91 -1.46 -15.52
CA ARG A 75 -1.54 -2.79 -15.63
C ARG A 75 -3.00 -2.75 -15.18
N TYR A 76 -3.30 -2.05 -14.10
CA TYR A 76 -4.66 -1.89 -13.60
C TYR A 76 -5.54 -1.12 -14.58
N LYS A 77 -5.05 -0.01 -15.14
CA LYS A 77 -5.76 0.75 -16.19
C LYS A 77 -6.01 -0.10 -17.42
N ALA A 78 -5.02 -0.85 -17.89
CA ALA A 78 -5.19 -1.72 -19.05
C ALA A 78 -6.27 -2.79 -18.82
N ALA A 79 -6.39 -3.32 -17.60
CA ALA A 79 -7.36 -4.35 -17.28
C ALA A 79 -8.78 -3.84 -16.96
N THR A 80 -8.92 -2.58 -16.53
CA THR A 80 -10.20 -2.07 -15.97
C THR A 80 -10.70 -0.78 -16.61
N GLY A 81 -9.86 -0.10 -17.42
CA GLY A 81 -10.11 1.25 -17.91
C GLY A 81 -9.86 2.36 -16.88
N TYR A 82 -9.75 2.03 -15.58
CA TYR A 82 -9.58 3.00 -14.50
C TYR A 82 -8.09 3.20 -14.16
N LEU A 83 -7.65 4.45 -14.05
CA LEU A 83 -6.29 4.79 -13.60
C LEU A 83 -6.31 5.14 -12.10
N PRO A 84 -5.79 4.28 -11.19
CA PRO A 84 -5.77 4.57 -9.77
C PRO A 84 -4.93 5.81 -9.45
N ILE A 85 -5.33 6.61 -8.47
CA ILE A 85 -4.51 7.73 -7.98
C ILE A 85 -3.41 7.19 -7.06
N VAL A 86 -2.17 7.63 -7.27
CA VAL A 86 -1.04 7.28 -6.40
C VAL A 86 -0.84 8.38 -5.37
N PHE A 87 -0.89 8.00 -4.09
CA PHE A 87 -0.55 8.87 -2.97
C PHE A 87 0.80 8.44 -2.41
N GLU A 88 1.75 9.37 -2.34
CA GLU A 88 3.11 9.13 -1.82
C GLU A 88 3.49 10.23 -0.83
N GLY A 89 4.33 9.87 0.15
CA GLY A 89 4.82 10.77 1.18
C GLY A 89 3.95 10.76 2.43
N SER A 90 4.36 11.57 3.41
CA SER A 90 3.62 11.80 4.64
C SER A 90 3.69 13.28 5.01
N SER A 91 2.63 13.80 5.60
CA SER A 91 2.61 15.15 6.15
C SER A 91 2.97 15.12 7.64
N PRO A 92 3.43 16.25 8.20
CA PRO A 92 3.40 16.47 9.63
C PRO A 92 2.07 16.07 10.28
N GLY A 93 2.13 15.26 11.34
CA GLY A 93 0.97 15.00 12.19
C GLY A 93 0.67 16.19 13.11
N ALA A 94 -0.52 16.22 13.72
CA ALA A 94 -0.97 17.31 14.58
C ALA A 94 0.02 17.65 15.71
N GLY A 95 0.70 16.64 16.26
CA GLY A 95 1.71 16.82 17.30
C GLY A 95 2.93 17.67 16.89
N LYS A 96 3.21 17.84 15.58
CA LYS A 96 4.28 18.74 15.11
C LYS A 96 3.93 20.22 15.32
N PHE A 97 2.64 20.56 15.39
CA PHE A 97 2.15 21.93 15.48
C PHE A 97 1.86 22.38 16.93
N GLY A 98 2.20 21.53 17.92
CA GLY A 98 1.93 21.78 19.34
C GLY A 98 0.76 20.93 19.86
N TYR A 99 0.85 20.52 21.12
CA TYR A 99 -0.17 19.70 21.79
C TYR A 99 -0.13 19.93 23.31
N LEU A 100 -1.27 19.74 23.98
CA LEU A 100 -1.34 19.73 25.44
C LEU A 100 -0.64 18.48 25.99
N LYS A 101 0.43 18.67 26.77
CA LYS A 101 1.15 17.57 27.42
C LYS A 101 0.72 17.43 28.88
N ILE A 102 -0.13 16.45 29.18
CA ILE A 102 -0.53 16.14 30.55
C ILE A 102 0.61 15.37 31.24
N ARG A 103 1.03 15.82 32.43
CA ARG A 103 2.04 15.14 33.27
C ARG A 103 1.43 14.80 34.62
N ARG A 104 1.69 13.59 35.11
CA ARG A 104 1.33 13.21 36.49
C ARG A 104 2.23 13.98 37.45
N ARG A 105 1.67 14.61 38.48
CA ARG A 105 2.47 15.18 39.57
C ARG A 105 3.08 14.03 40.37
N SER A 106 4.41 14.06 40.55
CA SER A 106 5.08 13.24 41.56
C SER A 106 4.58 13.69 42.93
N MET A 107 4.20 12.73 43.79
CA MET A 107 4.05 12.98 45.23
C MET A 107 5.44 13.09 45.87
#